data_AF-A0A1Z8RCW7-F1
#
_entry.id   AF-A0A1Z8RCW7-F1
#
_cell.length_a   1.000
_cell.length_b   1.000
_cell.length_c   1.000
_cell.angle_alpha   90.00
_cell.angle_beta   90.00
_cell.angle_gamma   90.00
#
_symmetry.space_group_name_H-M   'P 1'
#
loop_
_entity.id
_entity.type
_entity.pdbx_description
1 polymer ?
#
loop_
_entity_poly.entity_id
_entity_poly.type
_entity_poly.pdbx_seq_one_letter_code
_entity_poly.pdbx_strand_id
1 'polypeptide(L)'
;MAKPITHSSVSLQTNEASKAGDHSARELTFRALSGPMYSMAFRILADRPLAEEVTLDTFVDVFTKIGKLREHHTFLGWVRKIAINQCHLKLRSP
;
A
#
# COMPACT_ATOMS: atom_id res chain seq x y z
N MET A 1 14.28 20.39 7.00
CA MET A 1 14.48 19.07 7.63
C MET A 1 13.12 18.41 7.79
N ALA A 2 13.03 17.12 7.46
CA ALA A 2 11.79 16.37 7.22
C ALA A 2 10.78 16.47 8.39
N LYS A 3 9.52 16.78 8.05
CA LYS A 3 8.41 16.77 9.02
C LYS A 3 8.09 15.31 9.39
N PRO A 4 7.89 15.00 10.68
CA PRO A 4 7.50 13.67 11.11
C PRO A 4 6.12 13.33 10.52
N ILE A 5 6.04 12.23 9.78
CA ILE A 5 4.77 11.71 9.27
C ILE A 5 4.09 11.01 10.44
N THR A 6 3.40 11.81 11.25
CA THR A 6 2.52 11.35 12.32
C THR A 6 1.47 10.41 11.72
N HIS A 7 1.37 9.21 12.29
CA HIS A 7 0.56 8.06 11.88
C HIS A 7 -0.98 8.30 11.94
N SER A 8 -1.44 9.55 12.07
CA SER A 8 -2.79 9.89 12.54
C SER A 8 -3.65 10.71 11.56
N SER A 9 -3.11 11.15 10.40
CA SER A 9 -3.81 12.08 9.50
C SER A 9 -4.27 11.52 8.13
N VAL A 10 -4.00 10.25 7.81
CA VAL A 10 -4.61 9.56 6.65
C VAL A 10 -5.99 9.03 7.04
N SER A 11 -6.83 9.88 7.64
CA SER A 11 -7.90 9.38 8.50
C SER A 11 -9.12 8.92 7.69
N LEU A 12 -9.64 9.70 6.73
CA LEU A 12 -10.87 9.31 5.99
C LEU A 12 -10.99 9.96 4.60
N GLN A 13 -10.45 11.16 4.41
CA GLN A 13 -10.63 11.95 3.17
C GLN A 13 -9.96 11.32 1.93
N THR A 14 -8.85 10.62 2.10
CA THR A 14 -8.13 9.96 0.99
C THR A 14 -8.86 8.75 0.42
N ASN A 15 -9.75 8.10 1.18
CA ASN A 15 -10.40 6.87 0.71
C ASN A 15 -11.57 7.11 -0.24
N GLU A 16 -12.50 8.00 0.11
CA GLU A 16 -13.64 8.29 -0.79
C GLU A 16 -13.19 8.98 -2.07
N ALA A 17 -12.21 9.89 -1.99
CA ALA A 17 -11.58 10.49 -3.16
C ALA A 17 -10.80 9.45 -4.00
N SER A 18 -10.09 8.51 -3.37
CA SER A 18 -9.42 7.42 -4.12
C SER A 18 -10.41 6.48 -4.80
N LYS A 19 -11.61 6.26 -4.23
CA LYS A 19 -12.71 5.52 -4.86
C LYS A 19 -13.31 6.27 -6.04
N ALA A 20 -13.38 7.61 -5.97
CA ALA A 20 -13.80 8.46 -7.08
C ALA A 20 -12.75 8.54 -8.22
N GLY A 21 -11.60 7.89 -8.07
CA GLY A 21 -10.51 7.94 -9.05
C GLY A 21 -9.69 9.22 -9.00
N ASP A 22 -9.76 9.99 -7.91
CA ASP A 22 -8.95 11.20 -7.73
C ASP A 22 -7.46 10.82 -7.68
N HIS A 23 -6.75 11.22 -8.72
CA HIS A 23 -5.32 11.03 -8.87
C HIS A 23 -4.53 11.56 -7.67
N SER A 24 -4.97 12.68 -7.08
CA SER A 24 -4.32 13.31 -5.93
C SER A 24 -4.43 12.45 -4.68
N ALA A 25 -5.58 11.80 -4.47
CA ALA A 25 -5.80 10.93 -3.33
C ALA A 25 -5.01 9.62 -3.43
N ARG A 26 -4.88 9.07 -4.65
CA ARG A 26 -4.00 7.92 -4.93
C ARG A 26 -2.54 8.25 -4.67
N GLU A 27 -2.08 9.40 -5.16
CA GLU A 27 -0.71 9.86 -4.97
C GLU A 27 -0.36 10.06 -3.48
N LEU A 28 -1.26 10.69 -2.72
CA LEU A 28 -1.06 10.87 -1.27
C LEU A 28 -0.98 9.53 -0.54
N THR A 29 -1.87 8.59 -0.90
CA THR A 29 -1.85 7.23 -0.37
C THR A 29 -0.53 6.51 -0.67
N PHE A 30 -0.08 6.57 -1.93
CA PHE A 30 1.17 5.95 -2.35
C PHE A 30 2.36 6.55 -1.61
N ARG A 31 2.47 7.88 -1.56
CA ARG A 31 3.57 8.57 -0.84
C ARG A 31 3.61 8.23 0.64
N ALA A 32 2.45 8.10 1.29
CA ALA A 32 2.38 7.79 2.71
C ALA A 32 2.75 6.34 3.04
N LEU A 33 2.40 5.39 2.15
CA LEU A 33 2.47 3.96 2.47
C LEU A 33 3.56 3.19 1.71
N SER A 34 4.11 3.73 0.62
CA SER A 34 5.17 3.08 -0.18
C SER A 34 6.40 2.72 0.64
N GLY A 35 6.94 3.66 1.43
CA GLY A 35 8.10 3.40 2.30
C GLY A 35 7.86 2.27 3.32
N PRO A 36 6.76 2.31 4.11
CA PRO A 36 6.39 1.21 5.00
C PRO A 36 6.17 -0.14 4.29
N MET A 37 5.53 -0.15 3.11
CA MET A 37 5.27 -1.40 2.36
C MET A 37 6.56 -1.98 1.79
N TYR A 38 7.44 -1.15 1.22
CA TYR A 38 8.77 -1.57 0.78
C TYR A 38 9.58 -2.15 1.94
N SER A 39 9.62 -1.45 3.06
CA SER A 39 10.34 -1.89 4.26
C SER A 39 9.85 -3.24 4.79
N MET A 40 8.56 -3.53 4.62
CA MET A 40 7.96 -4.81 4.99
C MET A 40 8.29 -5.90 3.97
N ALA A 41 8.11 -5.63 2.67
CA ALA A 41 8.42 -6.57 1.60
C ALA A 41 9.90 -6.96 1.60
N PHE A 42 10.81 -6.00 1.80
CA PHE A 42 12.24 -6.25 1.89
C PHE A 42 12.61 -7.17 3.07
N ARG A 43 11.92 -7.04 4.21
CA ARG A 43 12.13 -7.96 5.35
C ARG A 43 11.69 -9.39 5.07
N ILE A 44 10.72 -9.59 4.17
CA ILE A 44 10.18 -10.91 3.82
C ILE A 44 11.01 -11.55 2.70
N LEU A 45 11.39 -10.76 1.70
CA LEU A 45 12.02 -11.26 0.47
C LEU A 45 13.55 -11.20 0.50
N ALA A 46 14.12 -10.31 1.31
CA ALA A 46 15.56 -10.02 1.36
C ALA A 46 16.20 -9.67 -0.01
N ASP A 47 15.38 -9.31 -0.99
CA ASP A 47 15.77 -8.96 -2.34
C ASP A 47 15.16 -7.58 -2.68
N ARG A 48 16.03 -6.65 -3.09
CA ARG A 48 15.62 -5.27 -3.34
C ARG A 48 14.76 -5.14 -4.61
N PRO A 49 15.17 -5.65 -5.78
CA PRO A 49 14.31 -5.70 -6.96
C PRO A 49 12.91 -6.27 -6.70
N LEU A 50 12.82 -7.41 -6.01
CA LEU A 50 11.55 -8.05 -5.70
C LEU A 50 10.72 -7.23 -4.70
N ALA A 51 11.36 -6.58 -3.73
CA ALA A 51 10.66 -5.70 -2.79
C ALA A 51 10.10 -4.43 -3.47
N GLU A 52 10.85 -3.84 -4.42
CA GLU A 52 10.38 -2.72 -5.24
C GLU A 52 9.17 -3.15 -6.09
N GLU A 53 9.27 -4.30 -6.76
CA GLU A 53 8.19 -4.86 -7.58
C GLU A 53 6.93 -5.13 -6.75
N VAL A 54 7.05 -5.86 -5.63
CA VAL A 54 5.91 -6.16 -4.74
C VAL A 54 5.27 -4.89 -4.20
N THR A 55 6.07 -3.86 -3.91
CA THR A 55 5.53 -2.57 -3.46
C THR A 55 4.63 -1.98 -4.54
N LEU A 56 5.10 -1.91 -5.78
CA LEU A 56 4.32 -1.38 -6.90
C LEU A 56 3.06 -2.20 -7.17
N ASP A 57 3.19 -3.53 -7.26
CA ASP A 57 2.07 -4.46 -7.48
C ASP A 57 0.99 -4.34 -6.41
N THR A 58 1.41 -4.14 -5.14
CA THR A 58 0.49 -3.89 -4.03
C THR A 58 -0.38 -2.68 -4.30
N PHE A 59 0.20 -1.55 -4.74
CA PHE A 59 -0.58 -0.32 -4.95
C PHE A 59 -1.47 -0.40 -6.20
N VAL A 60 -1.03 -1.09 -7.25
CA VAL A 60 -1.89 -1.43 -8.40
C VAL A 60 -3.12 -2.20 -7.92
N ASP A 61 -2.91 -3.22 -7.08
CA ASP A 61 -4.00 -4.03 -6.51
C ASP A 61 -4.92 -3.21 -5.60
N VAL A 62 -4.34 -2.39 -4.73
CA VAL A 62 -5.06 -1.51 -3.81
C VAL A 62 -5.97 -0.57 -4.61
N PHE A 63 -5.45 0.19 -5.57
CA PHE A 63 -6.25 1.15 -6.33
C PHE A 63 -7.28 0.51 -7.25
N THR A 64 -7.04 -0.73 -7.69
CA THR A 64 -8.00 -1.52 -8.46
C THR A 64 -9.14 -2.05 -7.59
N LYS A 65 -8.83 -2.43 -6.34
CA LYS A 65 -9.78 -3.10 -5.44
C LYS A 65 -10.43 -2.16 -4.42
N ILE A 66 -9.94 -0.92 -4.27
CA ILE A 66 -10.40 0.02 -3.23
C ILE A 66 -11.90 0.34 -3.31
N GLY A 67 -12.50 0.32 -4.51
CA GLY A 67 -13.94 0.48 -4.70
C GLY A 67 -14.79 -0.62 -4.04
N LYS A 68 -14.20 -1.79 -3.77
CA LYS A 68 -14.86 -2.92 -3.10
C LYS A 68 -14.67 -2.91 -1.58
N LEU A 69 -13.85 -2.00 -1.05
CA LEU A 69 -13.59 -1.91 0.38
C LEU A 69 -14.79 -1.28 1.09
N ARG A 70 -15.51 -2.09 1.88
CA ARG A 70 -16.70 -1.68 2.64
C ARG A 70 -16.34 -1.02 3.98
N GLU A 71 -15.29 -1.49 4.65
CA GLU A 71 -14.91 -1.06 5.99
C GLU A 71 -13.59 -0.28 5.99
N HIS A 72 -13.69 1.02 6.28
CA HIS A 72 -12.60 1.99 6.14
C HIS A 72 -11.59 1.94 7.30
N HIS A 73 -12.02 1.49 8.47
CA HIS A 73 -11.18 1.42 9.68
C HIS A 73 -10.07 0.35 9.59
N THR A 74 -10.06 -0.48 8.54
CA THR A 74 -9.06 -1.51 8.31
C THR A 74 -8.14 -1.24 7.11
N PHE A 75 -8.18 -0.04 6.49
CA PHE A 75 -7.45 0.23 5.24
C PHE A 75 -5.96 -0.15 5.29
N LEU A 76 -5.22 0.30 6.31
CA LEU A 76 -3.81 -0.06 6.45
C LEU A 76 -3.58 -1.57 6.62
N GLY A 77 -4.44 -2.23 7.40
CA GLY A 77 -4.39 -3.68 7.58
C GLY A 77 -4.69 -4.43 6.27
N TRP A 78 -5.62 -3.92 5.48
CA TRP A 78 -5.98 -4.46 4.17
C TRP A 78 -4.84 -4.29 3.14
N VAL A 79 -4.22 -3.11 3.07
CA VAL A 79 -3.03 -2.87 2.22
C VAL A 79 -1.89 -3.81 2.63
N ARG A 80 -1.62 -3.95 3.93
CA ARG A 80 -0.60 -4.88 4.45
C ARG A 80 -0.90 -6.33 4.04
N LYS A 81 -2.15 -6.76 4.12
CA LYS A 81 -2.57 -8.11 3.72
C LYS A 81 -2.31 -8.35 2.23
N ILE A 82 -2.58 -7.37 1.37
CA ILE A 82 -2.27 -7.46 -0.07
C ILE A 82 -0.77 -7.61 -0.28
N ALA A 83 0.05 -6.75 0.33
CA ALA A 83 1.51 -6.80 0.20
C ALA A 83 2.11 -8.14 0.67
N ILE A 84 1.65 -8.68 1.81
CA ILE A 84 2.10 -9.98 2.33
C ILE A 84 1.74 -11.09 1.33
N ASN A 85 0.52 -11.08 0.78
CA ASN A 85 0.12 -12.05 -0.22
C ASN A 85 1.00 -11.97 -1.49
N GLN A 86 1.35 -10.77 -1.94
CA GLN A 86 2.26 -10.57 -3.07
C GLN A 86 3.67 -11.09 -2.77
N CYS A 87 4.20 -10.87 -1.56
CA CYS A 87 5.48 -11.46 -1.15
C CYS A 87 5.41 -13.00 -1.22
N HIS A 88 4.34 -13.61 -0.69
CA HIS A 88 4.18 -15.06 -0.76
C HIS A 88 4.05 -15.59 -2.19
N LEU A 89 3.47 -14.82 -3.11
CA LEU A 89 3.41 -15.19 -4.52
C LEU A 89 4.81 -15.23 -5.13
N LYS A 90 5.65 -14.21 -4.87
CA LYS A 90 7.04 -14.17 -5.33
C LYS A 90 7.86 -15.34 -4.78
N LEU A 91 7.69 -15.70 -3.52
CA LEU A 91 8.36 -16.85 -2.91
C LEU A 91 7.91 -18.21 -3.46
N ARG A 92 6.75 -18.29 -4.11
CA ARG A 92 6.22 -19.53 -4.70
C ARG A 92 6.55 -19.67 -6.19
N SER A 93 6.97 -18.60 -6.86
CA SER A 93 7.39 -18.64 -8.25
C SER A 93 8.89 -19.01 -8.29
N PRO A 94 9.26 -20.15 -8.90
CA PRO A 94 10.66 -20.58 -9.01
C PRO A 94 11.50 -19.66 -9.92
#